data_AF-A0A957GMV3-F1
#
_entry.id   AF-A0A957GMV3-F1
#
_cell.length_a   1.000
_cell.length_b   1.000
_cell.length_c   1.000
_cell.angle_alpha   90.00
_cell.angle_beta   90.00
_cell.angle_gamma   90.00
#
_symmetry.space_group_name_H-M   'P 1'
#
loop_
_entity.id
_entity.type
_entity.pdbx_description
1 polymer ?
#
loop_
_entity_poly.entity_id
_entity_poly.type
_entity_poly.pdbx_seq_one_letter_code
_entity_poly.pdbx_strand_id
1 'polypeptide(L)'
;NNPLLPLMAGSSGAGQVAALRQWVIETAQALLQDPRQAKGYRALYHTYIQPAPTQEKAAELLDLPFSTYRRHLRTGVEQLTGLLWLNMEKTGGAKSDD
;
A
#
# COMPACT_ATOMS: atom_id res chain seq x y z
N ASN A 1 -16.38 -0.97 -3.49
CA ASN A 1 -16.43 -2.08 -2.51
C ASN A 1 -15.67 -1.61 -1.28
N ASN A 2 -16.29 -1.51 -0.09
CA ASN A 2 -15.59 -1.04 1.12
C ASN A 2 -14.82 -2.21 1.76
N PRO A 3 -13.47 -2.25 1.67
CA PRO A 3 -12.69 -3.39 2.13
C PRO A 3 -12.55 -3.45 3.66
N LEU A 4 -13.08 -2.44 4.37
CA LEU A 4 -13.18 -2.44 5.83
C LEU A 4 -14.47 -3.10 6.35
N LEU A 5 -15.46 -3.38 5.48
CA LEU A 5 -16.67 -4.09 5.90
C LEU A 5 -16.37 -5.47 6.52
N PRO A 6 -15.47 -6.30 5.96
CA PRO A 6 -15.07 -7.55 6.60
C PRO A 6 -14.35 -7.34 7.95
N LEU A 7 -13.63 -6.23 8.12
CA LEU A 7 -12.98 -5.87 9.39
C LEU A 7 -14.01 -5.56 10.48
N MET A 8 -15.17 -4.97 10.12
CA MET A 8 -16.24 -4.66 11.07
C MET A 8 -17.25 -5.79 11.26
N ALA A 9 -17.44 -6.64 10.25
CA ALA A 9 -18.46 -7.68 10.23
C ALA A 9 -17.91 -9.03 10.73
N GLY A 10 -17.72 -9.17 12.05
CA GLY A 10 -17.64 -10.47 12.78
C GLY A 10 -16.72 -11.57 12.21
N SER A 11 -15.81 -11.25 11.29
CA SER A 11 -15.01 -12.23 10.58
C SER A 11 -13.88 -12.73 11.48
N SER A 12 -13.41 -13.96 11.23
CA SER A 12 -12.27 -14.49 11.99
C SER A 12 -11.06 -13.55 11.84
N GLY A 13 -10.19 -13.47 12.85
CA GLY A 13 -9.00 -12.62 12.78
C GLY A 13 -8.15 -12.85 11.53
N ALA A 14 -8.14 -14.09 10.99
CA ALA A 14 -7.49 -14.41 9.72
C ALA A 14 -8.16 -13.75 8.50
N GLY A 15 -9.51 -13.72 8.46
CA GLY A 15 -10.27 -13.04 7.42
C GLY A 15 -10.08 -11.52 7.46
N GLN A 16 -10.04 -10.94 8.65
CA GLN A 16 -9.75 -9.52 8.85
C GLN A 16 -8.35 -9.15 8.35
N VAL A 17 -7.34 -9.94 8.69
CA VAL A 17 -5.94 -9.74 8.23
C VAL A 17 -5.84 -9.88 6.72
N ALA A 18 -6.53 -10.85 6.11
CA ALA A 18 -6.53 -11.03 4.66
C ALA A 18 -7.17 -9.83 3.94
N ALA A 19 -8.31 -9.34 4.43
CA ALA A 19 -8.97 -8.15 3.88
C ALA A 19 -8.10 -6.90 3.99
N LEU A 20 -7.48 -6.68 5.16
CA LEU A 20 -6.57 -5.55 5.37
C LEU A 20 -5.36 -5.62 4.43
N ARG A 21 -4.73 -6.80 4.31
CA ARG A 21 -3.60 -7.01 3.41
C ARG A 21 -3.99 -6.71 1.96
N GLN A 22 -5.12 -7.23 1.51
CA GLN A 22 -5.60 -7.02 0.14
C GLN A 22 -5.79 -5.53 -0.13
N TRP A 23 -6.42 -4.81 0.79
CA TRP A 23 -6.65 -3.38 0.64
C TRP A 23 -5.36 -2.55 0.56
N VAL A 24 -4.36 -2.88 1.38
CA VAL A 24 -3.05 -2.23 1.33
C VAL A 24 -2.37 -2.49 -0.01
N ILE A 25 -2.42 -3.73 -0.52
CA ILE A 25 -1.83 -4.10 -1.81
C ILE A 25 -2.50 -3.37 -2.98
N GLU A 26 -3.83 -3.34 -3.01
CA GLU A 26 -4.60 -2.62 -4.04
C GLU A 26 -4.32 -1.12 -4.01
N THR A 27 -4.29 -0.53 -2.82
CA THR A 27 -3.98 0.91 -2.66
C THR A 27 -2.55 1.22 -3.10
N ALA A 28 -1.59 0.33 -2.80
CA ALA A 28 -0.22 0.47 -3.30
C ALA A 28 -0.18 0.39 -4.82
N GLN A 29 -0.89 -0.55 -5.45
CA GLN A 29 -0.94 -0.67 -6.92
C GLN A 29 -1.50 0.59 -7.59
N ALA A 30 -2.42 1.32 -6.95
CA ALA A 30 -2.94 2.58 -7.48
C ALA A 30 -1.86 3.66 -7.69
N LEU A 31 -0.73 3.59 -6.97
CA LEU A 31 0.42 4.49 -7.18
C LEU A 31 1.05 4.36 -8.58
N LEU A 32 0.83 3.24 -9.29
CA LEU A 32 1.32 3.07 -10.66
C LEU A 32 0.61 3.97 -11.68
N GLN A 33 -0.55 4.53 -11.34
CA GLN A 33 -1.31 5.40 -12.24
C GLN A 33 -0.64 6.77 -12.45
N ASP A 34 0.28 7.16 -11.56
CA ASP A 34 1.08 8.38 -11.69
C ASP A 34 2.57 8.02 -11.86
N PRO A 35 3.21 8.35 -13.01
CA PRO A 35 4.63 8.11 -13.23
C PRO A 35 5.55 8.67 -12.13
N ARG A 36 5.14 9.74 -11.44
CA ARG A 36 5.90 10.33 -10.33
C ARG A 36 5.89 9.46 -9.07
N GLN A 37 4.86 8.63 -8.90
CA GLN A 37 4.64 7.77 -7.73
C GLN A 37 5.09 6.33 -7.99
N ALA A 38 5.22 5.92 -9.25
CA ALA A 38 5.68 4.58 -9.66
C ALA A 38 7.00 4.15 -9.02
N LYS A 39 7.93 5.08 -8.75
CA LYS A 39 9.20 4.79 -8.05
C LYS A 39 8.99 4.40 -6.58
N GLY A 40 8.05 5.06 -5.90
CA GLY A 40 7.65 4.73 -4.54
C GLY A 40 7.00 3.34 -4.48
N TYR A 41 6.11 3.04 -5.43
CA TYR A 41 5.51 1.71 -5.55
C TYR A 41 6.55 0.60 -5.73
N ARG A 42 7.50 0.78 -6.66
CA ARG A 42 8.55 -0.22 -6.92
C ARG A 42 9.38 -0.53 -5.67
N ALA A 43 9.72 0.50 -4.89
CA ALA A 43 10.41 0.33 -3.62
C ALA A 43 9.55 -0.43 -2.60
N LEU A 44 8.28 -0.04 -2.42
CA LEU A 44 7.34 -0.76 -1.55
C LEU A 44 7.19 -2.23 -1.95
N TYR A 45 7.07 -2.49 -3.25
CA TYR A 45 6.86 -3.82 -3.80
C TYR A 45 7.98 -4.77 -3.41
N HIS A 46 9.23 -4.40 -3.68
CA HIS A 46 10.40 -5.23 -3.34
C HIS A 46 10.77 -5.23 -1.85
N THR A 47 10.09 -4.42 -1.03
CA THR A 47 10.33 -4.39 0.43
C THR A 47 9.28 -5.18 1.21
N TYR A 48 8.01 -5.11 0.81
CA TYR A 48 6.90 -5.60 1.63
C TYR A 48 5.93 -6.53 0.89
N ILE A 49 5.75 -6.38 -0.43
CA ILE A 49 4.75 -7.16 -1.20
C ILE A 49 5.39 -8.43 -1.75
N GLN A 50 6.53 -8.29 -2.43
CA GLN A 50 7.39 -9.37 -2.88
C GLN A 50 8.81 -9.07 -2.37
N PRO A 51 9.05 -9.31 -1.07
CA PRO A 51 10.27 -8.86 -0.41
C PRO A 51 11.51 -9.52 -1.00
N ALA A 52 12.52 -8.71 -1.29
CA ALA A 52 13.88 -9.20 -1.43
C ALA A 52 14.44 -9.63 -0.05
N PRO A 53 15.50 -10.44 -0.01
CA PRO A 53 16.09 -10.90 1.26
C PRO A 53 16.59 -9.75 2.16
N THR A 54 17.01 -8.64 1.56
CA THR A 54 17.43 -7.42 2.24
C THR A 54 16.99 -6.19 1.44
N GLN A 55 17.00 -5.02 2.09
CA GLN A 55 16.69 -3.76 1.41
C GLN A 55 17.77 -3.36 0.39
N GLU A 56 19.03 -3.69 0.65
CA GLU A 56 20.14 -3.52 -0.30
C GLU A 56 19.89 -4.37 -1.54
N LYS A 57 19.41 -5.61 -1.38
CA LYS A 57 19.05 -6.46 -2.52
C LYS A 57 17.83 -5.93 -3.27
N ALA A 58 16.88 -5.32 -2.58
CA ALA A 58 15.76 -4.61 -3.23
C ALA A 58 16.26 -3.41 -4.06
N ALA A 59 17.26 -2.66 -3.57
CA ALA A 59 17.87 -1.57 -4.31
C ALA A 59 18.60 -2.08 -5.57
N GLU A 60 19.34 -3.18 -5.46
CA GLU A 60 20.00 -3.85 -6.60
C GLU A 60 18.98 -4.32 -7.65
N LEU A 61 17.86 -4.94 -7.25
CA LEU A 61 16.80 -5.37 -8.18
C LEU A 61 16.18 -4.20 -8.96
N LEU A 62 16.20 -3.01 -8.38
CA LEU A 62 15.69 -1.79 -8.99
C LEU A 62 16.74 -0.99 -9.76
N ASP A 63 17.99 -1.46 -9.78
CA ASP A 63 19.14 -0.75 -10.35
C ASP A 63 19.31 0.67 -9.74
N LEU A 64 19.25 0.75 -8.41
CA LEU A 64 19.34 2.01 -7.67
C LEU A 64 20.47 2.00 -6.65
N PRO A 65 21.16 3.14 -6.46
CA PRO A 65 21.94 3.35 -5.25
C PRO A 65 21.06 3.19 -3.99
N PHE A 66 21.60 2.59 -2.93
CA PHE A 66 20.83 2.32 -1.71
C PHE A 66 20.22 3.58 -1.08
N SER A 67 20.92 4.72 -1.11
CA SER A 67 20.39 6.01 -0.64
C SER A 67 19.17 6.48 -1.43
N THR A 68 19.19 6.31 -2.76
CA THR A 68 18.07 6.61 -3.66
C THR A 68 16.89 5.70 -3.39
N TYR A 69 17.14 4.39 -3.26
CA TYR A 69 16.13 3.42 -2.87
C TYR A 69 15.46 3.81 -1.55
N ARG A 70 16.22 4.14 -0.50
CA ARG A 70 15.64 4.54 0.80
C ARG A 70 14.78 5.79 0.70
N ARG A 71 15.16 6.75 -0.16
CA ARG A 71 14.34 7.94 -0.44
C ARG A 71 13.03 7.54 -1.12
N HIS A 72 13.08 6.66 -2.12
CA HIS A 72 11.88 6.17 -2.80
C HIS A 72 10.99 5.36 -1.88
N LEU A 73 11.55 4.51 -1.02
CA LEU A 73 10.79 3.75 -0.02
C LEU A 73 10.04 4.69 0.93
N ARG A 74 10.72 5.70 1.48
CA ARG A 74 10.10 6.70 2.36
C ARG A 74 8.94 7.42 1.67
N THR A 75 9.19 7.95 0.48
CA THR A 75 8.16 8.63 -0.32
C THR A 75 6.99 7.70 -0.67
N GLY A 76 7.28 6.43 -0.98
CA GLY A 76 6.24 5.43 -1.24
C GLY A 76 5.36 5.18 -0.01
N VAL A 77 5.95 5.03 1.18
CA VAL A 77 5.20 4.87 2.44
C VAL A 77 4.31 6.09 2.72
N GLU A 78 4.84 7.31 2.53
CA GLU A 78 4.07 8.56 2.69
C GLU A 78 2.87 8.61 1.73
N GLN A 79 3.10 8.31 0.45
CA GLN A 79 2.06 8.30 -0.59
C GLN A 79 0.98 7.24 -0.33
N LEU A 80 1.40 6.01 -0.01
CA LEU A 80 0.48 4.92 0.34
C LEU A 80 -0.37 5.28 1.55
N THR A 81 0.24 5.83 2.61
CA THR A 81 -0.47 6.24 3.83
C THR A 81 -1.52 7.31 3.52
N GLY A 82 -1.16 8.33 2.73
CA GLY A 82 -2.09 9.37 2.31
C GLY A 82 -3.27 8.81 1.49
N LEU A 83 -3.00 7.89 0.55
CA LEU A 83 -4.07 7.25 -0.23
C LEU A 83 -4.98 6.36 0.62
N LEU A 84 -4.42 5.61 1.57
CA LEU A 84 -5.21 4.80 2.49
C LEU A 84 -6.18 5.70 3.27
N TRP A 85 -5.71 6.84 3.79
CA TRP A 85 -6.53 7.78 4.55
C TRP A 85 -7.64 8.39 3.68
N LEU A 86 -7.29 8.87 2.50
CA LEU A 86 -8.25 9.40 1.54
C LEU A 86 -9.32 8.36 1.16
N ASN A 87 -8.93 7.10 1.03
CA ASN A 87 -9.86 6.02 0.73
C ASN A 87 -10.76 5.68 1.93
N MET A 88 -10.27 5.78 3.17
CA MET A 88 -11.10 5.62 4.38
C MET A 88 -12.19 6.70 4.45
N GLU A 89 -11.84 7.97 4.21
CA GLU A 89 -12.79 9.09 4.23
C GLU A 89 -13.91 8.89 3.22
N LYS A 90 -13.56 8.48 1.99
CA LYS A 90 -14.54 8.16 0.94
C LYS A 90 -15.48 7.02 1.33
N THR A 91 -14.96 6.02 2.06
CA THR A 91 -15.80 4.91 2.55
C THR A 91 -16.66 5.27 3.77
N GLY A 92 -16.26 6.27 4.56
CA GLY A 92 -17.02 6.78 5.71
C GLY A 92 -18.10 7.80 5.36
N GLY A 93 -18.02 8.42 4.17
CA GLY A 93 -19.02 9.35 3.63
C GLY A 93 -20.29 8.68 3.07
N ALA A 94 -20.33 7.34 3.00
CA ALA A 94 -21.52 6.58 2.62
C ALA A 94 -22.41 6.27 3.84
N LYS A 95 -22.73 7.28 4.66
CA LYS A 95 -23.67 7.18 5.77
C LYS A 95 -25.01 7.81 5.37
N SER A 96 -25.96 6.91 5.09
CA SER A 96 -27.43 7.02 5.23
C SER A 96 -28.14 8.24 4.64
N ASP A 97 -28.54 8.14 3.37
CA ASP A 97 -29.83 8.67 2.90
C ASP A 97 -30.72 7.46 2.60
N ASP A 98 -31.44 7.00 3.62
CA ASP A 98 -32.74 6.29 3.59
C ASP A 98 -33.13 5.84 5.01
#